data_AF-A0A2P6TJ20-F1
#
_entry.id   AF-A0A2P6TJ20-F1
#
_cell.length_a   1.000
_cell.length_b   1.000
_cell.length_c   1.000
_cell.angle_alpha   90.00
_cell.angle_beta   90.00
_cell.angle_gamma   90.00
#
_symmetry.space_group_name_H-M   'P 1'
#
loop_
_entity.id
_entity.type
_entity.pdbx_description
1 polymer ?
#
loop_
_entity_poly.entity_id
_entity_poly.type
_entity_poly.pdbx_seq_one_letter_code
_entity_poly.pdbx_strand_id
1 'polypeptide(L)' 'MGFWLGTVVFLVLEALGFSAVQFSSRPQSTKLLNHTLVASTIICCWLMWSIVYLAQMHPLIRPILQG' A
#
# COMPACT_ATOMS: atom_id res chain seq x y z
N MET A 1 -10.11 3.54 12.19
CA MET A 1 -10.14 3.53 10.71
C MET A 1 -10.43 2.11 10.27
N GLY A 2 -11.41 1.86 9.40
CA GLY A 2 -11.72 0.49 8.96
C GLY A 2 -10.68 -0.07 7.99
N PHE A 3 -10.51 -1.39 7.95
CA PHE A 3 -9.64 -2.10 7.01
C PHE A 3 -9.86 -1.67 5.55
N TRP A 4 -11.13 -1.51 5.18
CA TRP A 4 -11.55 -1.10 3.84
C TRP A 4 -11.07 0.29 3.47
N LEU A 5 -11.09 1.24 4.42
CA LEU A 5 -10.62 2.60 4.16
C LEU A 5 -9.13 2.60 3.83
N GLY A 6 -8.31 1.89 4.61
CA GLY A 6 -6.87 1.79 4.32
C GLY A 6 -6.60 1.11 2.99
N THR A 7 -7.33 0.04 2.66
CA THR A 7 -7.21 -0.63 1.36
C THR A 7 -7.55 0.31 0.19
N VAL A 8 -8.61 1.10 0.29
CA VAL A 8 -8.97 2.11 -0.72
C VAL A 8 -7.87 3.17 -0.87
N VAL A 9 -7.24 3.61 0.23
CA VAL A 9 -6.10 4.55 0.16
C VAL A 9 -4.95 3.97 -0.67
N PHE A 10 -4.56 2.72 -0.44
CA PHE A 10 -3.50 2.07 -1.22
C PHE A 10 -3.88 1.89 -2.69
N LEU A 11 -5.15 1.58 -2.99
CA LEU A 11 -5.64 1.51 -4.38
C LEU A 11 -5.58 2.87 -5.08
N VAL A 12 -5.94 3.96 -4.40
CA VAL A 12 -5.81 5.31 -4.96
C VAL A 12 -4.34 5.64 -5.22
N LEU A 13 -3.43 5.29 -4.31
CA LEU A 13 -2.00 5.49 -4.51
C LEU A 13 -1.44 4.70 -5.70
N GLU A 14 -1.92 3.48 -5.92
CA GLU A 14 -1.58 2.67 -7.10
C GLU A 14 -2.06 3.33 -8.39
N ALA A 15 -3.32 3.76 -8.45
CA ALA A 15 -3.88 4.44 -9.62
C ALA A 15 -3.13 5.76 -9.94
N LEU A 16 -2.76 6.52 -8.91
CA LEU A 16 -1.95 7.74 -9.07
C LEU A 16 -0.53 7.41 -9.56
N GLY A 17 0.12 6.40 -9.00
CA GLY A 17 1.44 5.95 -9.42
C GLY A 17 1.46 5.42 -10.85
N PHE A 18 0.46 4.62 -11.23
CA PHE A 18 0.28 4.14 -12.60
C PHE A 18 0.11 5.31 -13.57
N SER A 19 -0.76 6.27 -13.23
CA SER A 19 -0.98 7.48 -14.03
C SER A 19 0.32 8.29 -14.18
N ALA A 20 1.07 8.47 -13.09
CA ALA A 20 2.34 9.20 -13.12
C ALA A 20 3.37 8.54 -14.06
N VAL A 21 3.47 7.21 -14.07
CA VAL A 21 4.35 6.49 -15.01
C VAL A 21 3.85 6.64 -16.45
N GLN A 22 2.54 6.51 -16.66
CA GLN A 22 1.93 6.57 -17.99
C GLN A 22 2.12 7.94 -18.64
N PHE A 23 1.85 9.02 -17.91
CA PHE A 23 1.99 10.40 -18.37
C PHE A 23 3.43 10.95 -18.28
N SER A 24 4.39 10.16 -17.78
CA SER A 24 5.79 10.57 -17.80
C SER A 24 6.34 10.63 -19.23
N SER A 25 7.24 11.58 -19.47
CA SER A 25 8.01 11.72 -20.72
C SER A 25 9.11 10.66 -20.88
N ARG A 26 9.10 9.59 -20.07
CA ARG A 26 10.11 8.53 -20.11
C ARG A 26 9.94 7.64 -21.35
N PRO A 27 11.04 7.08 -21.91
CA PRO A 27 10.96 6.15 -23.02
C PRO A 27 10.12 4.91 -22.69
N GLN A 28 9.35 4.42 -23.67
CA GLN A 28 8.48 3.25 -23.52
C GLN A 28 9.22 2.02 -22.98
N SER A 29 10.49 1.84 -23.36
CA SER A 29 11.35 0.75 -22.88
C SER A 29 11.51 0.73 -21.36
N THR A 30 11.44 1.88 -20.70
CA THR A 30 11.56 2.00 -19.24
C THR A 30 10.20 2.00 -18.53
N LYS A 31 9.10 2.29 -19.25
CA LYS A 31 7.76 2.41 -18.66
C LYS A 31 7.29 1.08 -18.05
N LEU A 32 7.53 -0.04 -18.74
CA LEU A 32 7.15 -1.35 -18.23
C LEU A 32 7.80 -1.64 -16.87
N LEU A 33 9.12 -1.44 -16.76
CA LEU A 33 9.84 -1.61 -15.50
C LEU A 33 9.30 -0.67 -14.41
N ASN A 34 9.06 0.60 -14.74
CA ASN A 34 8.53 1.58 -13.78
C ASN A 34 7.13 1.20 -13.28
N HIS A 35 6.25 0.69 -14.15
CA HIS A 35 4.94 0.17 -13.75
C HIS A 35 5.07 -1.00 -12.78
N THR A 36 5.95 -1.96 -13.07
CA THR A 36 6.21 -3.11 -12.19
C THR A 36 6.77 -2.66 -10.83
N LEU A 37 7.69 -1.68 -10.81
CA LEU A 37 8.25 -1.13 -9.58
C LEU A 37 7.19 -0.42 -8.73
N VAL A 38 6.34 0.40 -9.35
CA VAL A 38 5.24 1.09 -8.65
C VAL A 38 4.25 0.07 -8.08
N ALA A 39 3.78 -0.87 -8.89
CA ALA A 39 2.82 -1.89 -8.46
C ALA A 39 3.37 -2.77 -7.33
N SER A 40 4.60 -3.27 -7.47
CA SER A 40 5.23 -4.11 -6.43
C SER A 40 5.45 -3.36 -5.12
N THR A 41 5.84 -2.08 -5.18
CA THR A 41 5.98 -1.22 -4.00
C THR A 41 4.66 -1.05 -3.27
N ILE A 42 3.59 -0.69 -3.98
CA ILE A 42 2.28 -0.47 -3.36
C ILE A 42 1.74 -1.77 -2.74
N ILE A 43 1.84 -2.90 -3.45
CA ILE A 43 1.38 -4.20 -2.95
C ILE A 43 2.17 -4.60 -1.69
N CYS A 44 3.49 -4.44 -1.69
CA CYS A 44 4.33 -4.73 -0.53
C CYS A 44 3.95 -3.88 0.68
N CYS A 45 3.81 -2.57 0.50
CA CYS A 45 3.40 -1.66 1.57
C CYS A 45 1.99 -1.97 2.09
N TRP A 46 1.03 -2.27 1.19
CA TRP A 46 -0.32 -2.66 1.57
C TRP A 46 -0.33 -3.99 2.35
N LEU A 47 0.46 -4.98 1.95
CA LEU A 47 0.57 -6.26 2.66
C LEU A 47 1.10 -6.05 4.09
N MET A 48 2.20 -5.32 4.26
CA MET A 48 2.78 -5.03 5.57
C MET A 48 1.77 -4.32 6.48
N TRP A 49 1.11 -3.29 5.96
CA TRP A 49 0.06 -2.57 6.71
C TRP A 49 -1.13 -3.49 7.06
N SER A 50 -1.60 -4.29 6.10
CA SER A 50 -2.75 -5.20 6.27
C SER A 50 -2.48 -6.25 7.33
N ILE A 51 -1.28 -6.84 7.35
CA ILE A 51 -0.89 -7.84 8.36
C ILE A 51 -0.92 -7.23 9.76
N VAL A 52 -0.33 -6.05 9.95
CA VAL A 52 -0.32 -5.36 11.26
C VAL A 52 -1.73 -4.98 11.68
N TYR A 53 -2.55 -4.48 10.75
CA TYR A 53 -3.94 -4.13 11.04
C TYR A 53 -4.74 -5.37 11.49
N LEU A 54 -4.65 -6.47 10.75
CA LEU A 54 -5.37 -7.71 11.06
C LEU A 54 -4.90 -8.31 12.40
N ALA A 55 -3.61 -8.23 12.72
CA ALA A 55 -3.08 -8.68 14.00
C ALA A 55 -3.69 -7.95 15.21
N GLN A 56 -4.20 -6.73 15.00
CA GLN A 56 -4.77 -5.88 16.06
C GLN A 56 -6.31 -5.94 16.15
N MET A 57 -7.01 -6.60 15.22
CA MET A 57 -8.48 -6.62 15.20
C MET A 57 -9.09 -7.37 16.40
N HIS A 58 -8.45 -8.46 16.84
CA HIS A 58 -8.86 -9.26 17.99
C HIS A 58 -7.63 -9.61 18.84
N PRO A 59 -7.08 -8.66 19.60
CA PRO A 59 -5.81 -8.86 20.29
C PRO A 59 -5.98 -9.84 21.45
N LEU A 60 -5.08 -10.82 21.54
CA LEU A 60 -5.03 -11.79 22.63
C LEU A 60 -4.47 -11.17 23.93
N ILE A 61 -3.62 -10.16 23.79
CA ILE A 61 -2.93 -9.48 24.88
C ILE A 61 -3.34 -8.01 24.86
N ARG A 62 -3.71 -7.47 26.02
CA ARG A 62 -3.98 -6.04 26.21
C ARG A 62 -2.81 -5.39 26.95
N PRO A 63 -2.47 -4.14 26.62
CA PRO A 63 -1.41 -3.42 27.34
C PRO A 63 -1.83 -3.18 28.80
N ILE A 64 -0.92 -3.43 29.73
CA ILE A 64 -1.08 -3.09 31.16
C ILE A 64 -0.43 -1.72 31.35
N LEU A 65 -1.24 -0.71 31.68
CA LEU A 65 -0.74 0.61 32.01
C LEU A 65 -0.22 0.60 33.45
N GLN A 66 1.08 0.83 33.65
CA GLN A 66 1.65 1.14 34.96
C GLN A 66 1.80 2.67 35.05
N GLY A 67 0.85 3.30 35.73
CA GLY A 67 0.90 4.70 36.15
C GLY A 67 1.08 4.80 37.65
#